data_AF-A0A182SLJ2-F1
#
_entry.id   AF-A0A182SLJ2-F1
#
_cell.length_a   1.000
_cell.length_b   1.000
_cell.length_c   1.000
_cell.angle_alpha   90.00
_cell.angle_beta   90.00
_cell.angle_gamma   90.00
#
_symmetry.space_group_name_H-M   'P 1'
#
loop_
_entity.id
_entity.type
_entity.pdbx_description
1 polymer ?
#
loop_
_entity_poly.entity_id
_entity_poly.type
_entity_poly.pdbx_seq_one_letter_code
_entity_poly.pdbx_strand_id
1 'polypeptide(L)'
;LVHCTNEPNVSIPHLATLLIERSQNANWVVVYKALITTHHMLAYGNERFIQYLASSNSSFQLNNFLDKGGVQGYDMSPFIRRYAKYLNEKALSYRTVAFDFCKMKRGKEEGSLRVMHADKLLKTLPILQAQLDSLLEFDCTANDLTNGK
;
A
#
# COMPACT_ATOMS: atom_id res chain seq x y z
N LEU A 1 -9.48 1.58 13.87
CA LEU A 1 -9.25 0.76 12.66
C LEU A 1 -8.17 -0.30 12.86
N VAL A 2 -6.93 0.08 13.23
CA VAL A 2 -5.86 -0.90 13.53
C VAL A 2 -6.30 -1.96 14.55
N HIS A 3 -6.88 -1.55 15.68
CA HIS A 3 -7.46 -2.47 16.67
C HIS A 3 -8.48 -3.44 16.06
N CYS A 4 -9.39 -2.95 15.20
CA CYS A 4 -10.40 -3.76 14.53
C CYS A 4 -9.78 -4.89 13.68
N THR A 5 -8.58 -4.69 13.13
CA THR A 5 -7.88 -5.76 12.38
C THR A 5 -7.36 -6.89 13.28
N ASN A 6 -7.19 -6.66 14.58
CA ASN A 6 -6.76 -7.67 15.56
C ASN A 6 -7.94 -8.45 16.16
N GLU A 7 -9.15 -7.89 16.12
CA GLU A 7 -10.35 -8.53 16.65
C GLU A 7 -10.76 -9.74 15.79
N PRO A 8 -10.89 -10.96 16.37
CA PRO A 8 -11.28 -12.15 15.60
C PRO A 8 -12.64 -12.03 14.90
N ASN A 9 -13.58 -11.31 15.52
CA ASN A 9 -14.96 -11.21 15.07
C ASN A 9 -15.21 -10.10 14.03
N VAL A 10 -14.19 -9.28 13.73
CA VAL A 10 -14.31 -8.22 12.72
C VAL A 10 -14.10 -8.79 11.32
N SER A 11 -15.04 -8.53 10.42
CA SER A 11 -14.93 -8.91 9.01
C SER A 11 -13.90 -8.04 8.28
N ILE A 12 -12.72 -8.62 8.04
CA ILE A 12 -11.67 -8.00 7.22
C ILE A 12 -12.13 -7.71 5.78
N PRO A 13 -12.86 -8.62 5.08
CA PRO A 13 -13.39 -8.32 3.76
C PRO A 13 -14.27 -7.08 3.75
N HIS A 14 -15.19 -6.96 4.71
CA HIS A 14 -16.08 -5.81 4.79
C HIS A 14 -15.31 -4.51 5.03
N LEU A 15 -14.33 -4.53 5.95
CA LEU A 15 -13.47 -3.38 6.21
C LEU A 15 -12.70 -2.93 4.96
N ALA A 16 -12.14 -3.87 4.21
CA ALA A 16 -11.43 -3.59 2.97
C ALA A 16 -12.37 -3.02 1.89
N THR A 17 -13.56 -3.61 1.71
CA THR A 17 -14.58 -3.10 0.76
C THR A 17 -14.94 -1.65 1.06
N LEU A 18 -15.19 -1.30 2.33
CA LEU A 18 -15.53 0.08 2.71
C LEU A 18 -14.42 1.06 2.29
N LEU A 19 -13.15 0.71 2.45
CA LEU A 19 -12.04 1.58 2.04
C LEU A 19 -11.92 1.70 0.52
N ILE A 20 -12.18 0.62 -0.20
CA ILE A 20 -12.22 0.62 -1.67
C ILE A 20 -13.35 1.51 -2.16
N GLU A 21 -14.55 1.41 -1.58
CA GLU A 21 -15.67 2.30 -1.88
C GLU A 21 -15.32 3.77 -1.62
N ARG A 22 -14.65 4.08 -0.49
CA ARG A 22 -14.17 5.44 -0.22
C ARG A 22 -13.15 5.92 -1.26
N SER A 23 -12.32 5.02 -1.79
CA SER A 23 -11.35 5.36 -2.85
C SER A 23 -12.00 5.68 -4.20
N GLN A 24 -13.27 5.32 -4.42
CA GLN A 24 -14.02 5.64 -5.64
C GLN A 24 -14.69 7.02 -5.60
N ASN A 25 -14.47 7.82 -4.55
CA ASN A 25 -15.01 9.17 -4.47
C ASN A 25 -14.37 10.11 -5.51
N ALA A 26 -15.11 11.13 -5.96
CA ALA A 26 -14.55 12.15 -6.86
C ALA A 26 -13.60 13.13 -6.17
N ASN A 27 -13.75 13.35 -4.86
CA ASN A 27 -12.95 14.29 -4.08
C ASN A 27 -11.59 13.69 -3.71
N TRP A 28 -10.51 14.33 -4.18
CA TRP A 28 -9.13 13.89 -3.97
C TRP A 28 -8.79 13.68 -2.49
N VAL A 29 -9.30 14.52 -1.58
CA VAL A 29 -9.03 14.42 -0.13
C VAL A 29 -9.59 13.11 0.42
N VAL A 30 -10.80 12.74 0.00
CA VAL A 30 -11.45 11.50 0.43
C VAL A 30 -10.66 10.30 -0.06
N VAL A 31 -10.32 10.29 -1.35
CA VAL A 31 -9.56 9.19 -1.96
C VAL A 31 -8.19 9.04 -1.32
N TYR A 32 -7.45 10.13 -1.17
CA TYR A 32 -6.10 10.10 -0.61
C TYR A 32 -6.10 9.65 0.86
N LYS A 33 -7.06 10.10 1.66
CA LYS A 33 -7.23 9.63 3.05
C LYS A 33 -7.62 8.15 3.12
N ALA A 34 -8.39 7.63 2.16
CA ALA A 34 -8.68 6.19 2.10
C ALA A 34 -7.41 5.37 1.82
N LEU A 35 -6.55 5.82 0.90
CA LEU A 35 -5.26 5.19 0.63
C LEU A 35 -4.32 5.25 1.84
N ILE A 36 -4.19 6.41 2.48
CA ILE A 36 -3.38 6.58 3.71
C ILE A 36 -3.88 5.66 4.82
N THR A 37 -5.20 5.61 5.02
CA THR A 37 -5.81 4.74 6.04
C THR A 37 -5.51 3.28 5.75
N THR A 38 -5.62 2.86 4.49
CA THR A 38 -5.26 1.51 4.05
C THR A 38 -3.80 1.20 4.33
N HIS A 39 -2.88 2.07 3.93
CA HIS A 39 -1.45 1.90 4.20
C HIS A 39 -1.17 1.80 5.70
N HIS A 40 -1.81 2.63 6.51
CA HIS A 40 -1.67 2.58 7.96
C HIS A 40 -2.09 1.22 8.53
N MET A 41 -3.16 0.61 8.04
CA MET A 41 -3.54 -0.75 8.45
C MET A 41 -2.58 -1.83 7.92
N LEU A 42 -2.00 -1.66 6.73
CA LEU A 42 -0.97 -2.59 6.24
C LEU A 42 0.28 -2.56 7.11
N ALA A 43 0.72 -1.36 7.50
CA ALA A 43 1.92 -1.16 8.30
C ALA A 43 1.71 -1.58 9.77
N TYR A 44 0.62 -1.15 10.41
CA TYR A 44 0.43 -1.25 11.86
C TYR A 44 -0.67 -2.22 12.28
N GLY A 45 -1.50 -2.66 11.34
CA GLY A 45 -2.55 -3.65 11.58
C GLY A 45 -2.06 -5.09 11.58
N ASN A 46 -3.02 -5.97 11.87
CA ASN A 46 -2.86 -7.41 11.81
C ASN A 46 -2.61 -7.88 10.37
N GLU A 47 -1.82 -8.95 10.20
CA GLU A 47 -1.51 -9.50 8.89
C GLU A 47 -2.73 -10.02 8.12
N ARG A 48 -3.83 -10.36 8.81
CA ARG A 48 -5.10 -10.74 8.15
C ARG A 48 -5.57 -9.70 7.12
N PHE A 49 -5.30 -8.42 7.37
CA PHE A 49 -5.68 -7.35 6.44
C PHE A 49 -4.88 -7.40 5.12
N ILE A 50 -3.54 -7.51 5.19
CA ILE A 50 -2.71 -7.63 3.98
C ILE A 50 -2.92 -8.98 3.27
N GLN A 51 -3.12 -10.07 4.02
CA GLN A 51 -3.46 -11.37 3.46
C GLN A 51 -4.76 -11.31 2.65
N TYR A 52 -5.76 -10.59 3.14
CA TYR A 52 -7.00 -10.37 2.39
C TYR A 52 -6.75 -9.55 1.11
N LEU A 53 -6.05 -8.42 1.18
CA LEU A 53 -5.76 -7.63 -0.03
C LEU A 53 -4.87 -8.38 -1.05
N ALA A 54 -3.98 -9.24 -0.57
CA ALA A 54 -3.12 -10.07 -1.42
C ALA A 54 -3.90 -11.21 -2.09
N SER A 55 -4.88 -11.81 -1.41
CA SER A 55 -5.64 -12.96 -1.91
C SER A 55 -6.88 -12.59 -2.72
N SER A 56 -7.55 -11.50 -2.35
CA SER A 56 -8.68 -10.97 -3.10
C SER A 56 -8.15 -10.14 -4.28
N ASN A 57 -8.81 -10.19 -5.44
CA ASN A 57 -8.52 -9.27 -6.55
C ASN A 57 -8.98 -7.81 -6.24
N SER A 58 -9.01 -7.46 -4.96
CA SER A 58 -9.42 -6.16 -4.41
C SER A 58 -8.24 -5.19 -4.52
N SER A 59 -8.14 -4.52 -5.66
CA SER A 59 -7.09 -3.54 -5.97
C SER A 59 -7.68 -2.15 -6.17
N PHE A 60 -6.86 -1.12 -5.90
CA PHE A 60 -7.24 0.26 -6.17
C PHE A 60 -7.15 0.55 -7.67
N GLN A 61 -8.29 0.75 -8.32
CA GLN A 61 -8.38 1.05 -9.76
C GLN A 61 -8.31 2.56 -10.03
N LEU A 62 -7.21 3.18 -9.62
CA LEU A 62 -7.04 4.64 -9.66
C LEU A 62 -6.12 5.12 -10.78
N ASN A 63 -5.72 4.28 -11.73
CA ASN A 63 -4.77 4.63 -12.80
C ASN A 63 -5.16 5.87 -13.61
N ASN A 64 -6.45 6.16 -13.73
CA ASN A 64 -6.98 7.32 -14.46
C ASN A 64 -7.64 8.36 -13.54
N PHE A 65 -7.40 8.28 -12.22
CA PHE A 65 -7.99 9.23 -11.26
C PHE A 65 -7.60 10.66 -11.60
N LEU A 66 -8.58 11.56 -11.59
CA LEU A 66 -8.40 12.99 -11.82
C LEU A 66 -9.53 13.79 -11.16
N ASP A 67 -9.18 14.63 -10.19
CA ASP A 67 -10.10 15.60 -9.60
C ASP A 67 -9.90 16.97 -10.29
N LYS A 68 -10.96 17.47 -10.93
CA LYS A 68 -10.99 18.77 -11.63
C LYS A 68 -11.69 19.87 -10.81
N GLY A 69 -12.06 19.60 -9.56
CA GLY A 69 -12.80 20.54 -8.70
C GLY A 69 -11.98 21.76 -8.26
N GLY A 70 -10.66 21.74 -8.44
CA GLY A 70 -9.77 22.87 -8.18
C GLY A 70 -8.31 22.54 -8.46
N VAL A 71 -7.44 23.56 -8.40
CA VAL A 71 -6.00 23.43 -8.68
C VAL A 71 -5.35 22.36 -7.81
N GLN A 72 -5.61 22.37 -6.50
CA GLN A 72 -5.10 21.34 -5.59
C GLN A 72 -5.56 19.92 -5.97
N GLY A 73 -6.81 19.75 -6.42
CA GLY A 73 -7.30 18.44 -6.85
C GLY A 73 -6.55 17.93 -8.08
N TYR A 74 -6.26 18.83 -9.02
CA TYR A 74 -5.47 18.53 -10.20
C TYR A 74 -4.03 18.13 -9.82
N ASP A 75 -3.37 18.93 -8.98
CA ASP A 75 -1.99 18.72 -8.53
C ASP A 75 -1.82 17.45 -7.68
N MET A 76 -2.82 17.10 -6.87
CA MET A 76 -2.78 15.90 -6.02
C MET A 76 -3.12 14.61 -6.77
N SER A 77 -3.77 14.69 -7.93
CA SER A 77 -4.19 13.52 -8.70
C SER A 77 -3.03 12.60 -9.13
N PRO A 78 -1.90 13.10 -9.67
CA PRO A 78 -0.72 12.27 -9.94
C PRO A 78 -0.22 11.47 -8.73
N PHE A 79 -0.16 12.10 -7.56
CA PHE A 79 0.29 11.44 -6.32
C PHE A 79 -0.69 10.37 -5.84
N ILE A 80 -2.00 10.59 -5.98
CA ILE A 80 -3.02 9.56 -5.74
C ILE A 80 -2.78 8.33 -6.62
N ARG A 81 -2.54 8.53 -7.92
CA ARG A 81 -2.28 7.43 -8.88
C ARG A 81 -1.04 6.63 -8.49
N ARG A 82 0.07 7.32 -8.27
CA ARG A 82 1.36 6.71 -7.89
C ARG A 82 1.26 5.97 -6.54
N TYR A 83 0.60 6.56 -5.56
CA TYR A 83 0.44 5.95 -4.25
C TYR A 83 -0.47 4.72 -4.27
N ALA A 84 -1.58 4.76 -5.03
CA ALA A 84 -2.43 3.60 -5.25
C ALA A 84 -1.66 2.45 -5.94
N LYS A 85 -0.82 2.77 -6.93
CA LYS A 85 0.08 1.79 -7.58
C LYS A 85 1.01 1.14 -6.56
N TYR A 86 1.67 1.92 -5.69
CA TYR A 86 2.52 1.38 -4.63
C TYR A 86 1.75 0.43 -3.68
N LEU A 87 0.53 0.79 -3.25
CA LEU A 87 -0.25 -0.07 -2.35
C LEU A 87 -0.66 -1.39 -3.02
N ASN A 88 -1.03 -1.35 -4.30
CA ASN A 88 -1.30 -2.55 -5.09
C ASN A 88 -0.03 -3.42 -5.22
N GLU A 89 1.13 -2.81 -5.50
CA GLU A 89 2.41 -3.52 -5.60
C GLU A 89 2.82 -4.14 -4.25
N LYS A 90 2.57 -3.47 -3.13
CA LYS A 90 2.81 -4.02 -1.78
C LYS A 90 1.92 -5.23 -1.48
N ALA A 91 0.67 -5.24 -1.93
CA ALA A 91 -0.20 -6.40 -1.79
C ALA A 91 0.26 -7.56 -2.71
N LEU A 92 0.67 -7.24 -3.94
CA LEU A 92 1.22 -8.19 -4.91
C LEU A 92 2.53 -8.83 -4.42
N SER A 93 3.42 -8.05 -3.83
CA SER A 93 4.68 -8.55 -3.27
C SER A 93 4.39 -9.55 -2.16
N TYR A 94 3.49 -9.21 -1.23
CA TYR A 94 3.05 -10.11 -0.17
C TYR A 94 2.42 -11.39 -0.74
N ARG A 95 1.57 -11.31 -1.77
CA ARG A 95 1.01 -12.48 -2.45
C ARG A 95 2.10 -13.42 -2.96
N THR A 96 3.17 -12.86 -3.54
CA THR A 96 4.21 -13.66 -4.21
C THR A 96 5.17 -14.32 -3.23
N VAL A 97 5.51 -13.66 -2.11
CA VAL A 97 6.50 -14.18 -1.15
C VAL A 97 5.93 -14.69 0.17
N ALA A 98 4.65 -14.43 0.44
CA ALA A 98 3.93 -14.79 1.67
C ALA A 98 4.52 -14.18 2.96
N PHE A 99 5.19 -13.03 2.86
CA PHE A 99 5.64 -12.23 4.00
C PHE A 99 5.75 -10.75 3.62
N ASP A 100 5.72 -9.87 4.62
CA ASP A 100 5.90 -8.43 4.40
C ASP A 100 7.36 -8.03 4.59
N PHE A 101 8.02 -7.58 3.51
CA PHE A 101 9.39 -7.06 3.54
C PHE A 101 9.62 -5.98 4.61
N CYS A 102 8.60 -5.17 4.92
CA CYS A 102 8.69 -4.12 5.94
C CYS A 102 8.74 -4.68 7.37
N LYS A 103 8.25 -5.90 7.59
CA LYS A 103 8.12 -6.55 8.92
C LYS A 103 9.09 -7.71 9.14
N MET A 104 9.96 -8.02 8.17
CA MET A 104 10.96 -9.08 8.30
C MET A 104 11.99 -8.75 9.39
N LYS A 105 12.52 -9.79 10.04
CA LYS A 105 13.67 -9.65 10.95
C LYS A 105 14.87 -9.07 10.20
N ARG A 106 15.50 -8.07 10.81
CA ARG A 106 16.70 -7.39 10.30
C ARG A 106 17.86 -7.69 11.24
N GLY A 107 19.08 -7.61 10.72
CA GLY A 107 20.30 -7.89 11.49
C GLY A 107 21.34 -8.61 10.65
N LYS A 108 22.59 -8.60 11.09
CA LYS A 108 23.70 -9.24 10.37
C LYS A 108 23.60 -10.76 10.40
N GLU A 109 23.21 -11.32 11.54
CA GLU A 109 23.19 -12.77 11.80
C GLU A 109 21.78 -13.38 11.72
N GLU A 110 20.73 -12.62 12.09
CA GLU A 110 19.34 -13.11 12.07
C GLU A 110 18.45 -12.50 10.97
N GLY A 111 19.03 -11.68 10.09
CA GLY A 111 18.27 -11.00 9.05
C GLY A 111 17.69 -12.01 8.05
N SER A 112 16.37 -12.11 7.96
CA SER A 112 15.70 -13.15 7.16
C SER A 112 16.11 -13.15 5.68
N LEU A 113 16.40 -11.98 5.09
CA LEU A 113 16.96 -11.88 3.74
C LEU A 113 18.46 -12.23 3.67
N ARG A 114 19.23 -11.97 4.72
CA ARG A 114 20.68 -12.22 4.73
C ARG A 114 21.02 -13.71 4.84
N VAL A 115 20.19 -14.47 5.54
CA VAL A 115 20.35 -15.92 5.73
C VAL A 115 19.54 -16.75 4.73
N MET A 116 18.87 -16.10 3.76
CA MET A 116 18.07 -16.79 2.76
C MET A 116 18.96 -17.56 1.78
N HIS A 117 18.61 -18.82 1.50
CA HIS A 117 19.30 -19.62 0.50
C HIS A 117 19.29 -18.95 -0.88
N ALA A 118 20.41 -19.08 -1.62
CA ALA A 118 20.65 -18.39 -2.89
C ALA A 118 19.50 -18.54 -3.89
N ASP A 119 18.98 -19.76 -4.09
CA ASP A 119 17.90 -20.04 -5.05
C ASP A 119 16.61 -19.28 -4.73
N LYS A 120 16.27 -19.17 -3.43
CA LYS A 120 15.10 -18.41 -2.98
C LYS A 120 15.38 -16.91 -3.04
N LEU A 121 16.60 -16.49 -2.71
CA LEU A 121 17.00 -15.09 -2.71
C LEU A 121 16.94 -14.50 -4.12
N LEU A 122 17.46 -15.22 -5.13
CA LEU A 122 17.43 -14.80 -6.54
C LEU A 122 16.00 -14.56 -7.06
N LYS A 123 15.02 -15.32 -6.56
CA LYS A 123 13.60 -15.14 -6.89
C LYS A 123 12.93 -14.04 -6.06
N THR A 124 13.43 -13.80 -4.85
CA THR A 124 12.86 -12.83 -3.89
C THR A 124 13.28 -11.40 -4.20
N LEU A 125 14.53 -11.19 -4.62
CA LEU A 125 15.08 -9.84 -4.87
C LEU A 125 14.33 -9.05 -5.94
N PRO A 126 13.93 -9.62 -7.10
CA PRO A 126 13.16 -8.88 -8.10
C PRO A 126 11.81 -8.38 -7.57
N ILE A 127 11.18 -9.13 -6.66
CA ILE A 127 9.88 -8.76 -6.07
C ILE A 127 10.07 -7.60 -5.10
N LEU A 128 11.13 -7.63 -4.28
CA LEU A 128 11.49 -6.51 -3.42
C LEU A 128 11.82 -5.26 -4.25
N GLN A 129 12.56 -5.43 -5.34
CA GLN A 129 12.93 -4.34 -6.24
C GLN A 129 11.69 -3.70 -6.87
N ALA A 130 10.76 -4.49 -7.41
CA ALA A 130 9.52 -3.96 -7.99
C ALA A 130 8.70 -3.15 -6.98
N GLN A 131 8.58 -3.65 -5.73
CA GLN A 131 7.92 -2.90 -4.66
C GLN A 131 8.64 -1.59 -4.35
N LEU A 132 9.98 -1.58 -4.31
CA LEU A 132 10.78 -0.38 -4.08
C LEU A 132 10.65 0.62 -5.24
N ASP A 133 10.72 0.15 -6.49
CA ASP A 133 10.59 0.98 -7.69
C ASP A 133 9.24 1.70 -7.68
N SER A 134 8.14 0.98 -7.39
CA SER A 134 6.81 1.59 -7.27
C SER A 134 6.69 2.63 -6.14
N LEU A 135 7.47 2.50 -5.07
CA LEU A 135 7.53 3.48 -3.99
C LEU A 135 8.28 4.74 -4.44
N LEU A 136 9.41 4.55 -5.13
CA LEU A 136 10.25 5.65 -5.61
C LEU A 136 9.57 6.44 -6.73
N GLU A 137 8.72 5.79 -7.53
CA GLU A 137 7.85 6.45 -8.51
C GLU A 137 6.88 7.48 -7.91
N PHE A 138 6.71 7.54 -6.59
CA PHE A 138 5.97 8.63 -5.94
C PHE A 138 6.55 10.00 -6.34
N ASP A 139 7.88 10.09 -6.45
CA ASP A 139 8.63 11.16 -7.11
C ASP A 139 8.08 12.57 -6.81
N CYS A 140 8.04 12.92 -5.53
CA CYS A 140 7.63 14.23 -5.03
C CYS A 140 8.85 15.09 -4.68
N THR A 141 8.71 16.39 -4.83
CA THR A 141 9.65 17.39 -4.32
C THR A 141 9.17 17.97 -3.00
N ALA A 142 10.03 18.73 -2.30
CA ALA A 142 9.63 19.43 -1.09
C ALA A 142 8.48 20.43 -1.32
N ASN A 143 8.37 20.99 -2.52
CA ASN A 143 7.32 21.95 -2.87
C ASN A 143 5.96 21.29 -3.09
N ASP A 144 5.91 19.98 -3.32
CA ASP A 144 4.66 19.23 -3.47
C ASP A 144 4.05 18.86 -2.10
N LEU A 145 4.84 18.96 -1.02
CA LEU A 145 4.45 18.57 0.35
C LEU A 145 3.83 19.74 1.14
N THR A 146 2.88 20.46 0.56
CA THR A 146 2.43 21.77 1.08
C THR A 146 0.93 21.88 1.41
N ASN A 147 0.27 20.79 1.75
CA ASN A 147 -1.19 20.76 2.02
C ASN A 147 -1.65 21.39 3.36
N GLY A 148 -0.77 22.11 4.06
CA GLY A 148 -1.03 22.72 5.37
C GLY A 148 -1.14 24.25 5.38
N LYS A 149 -1.33 24.89 4.22
CA LYS A 149 -1.54 26.34 4.09
C LYS A 149 -3.00 26.67 3.86
#